data_AF-A0A2D8K693-F1
#
_entry.id   AF-A0A2D8K693-F1
#
_cell.length_a   1.000
_cell.length_b   1.000
_cell.length_c   1.000
_cell.angle_alpha   90.00
_cell.angle_beta   90.00
_cell.angle_gamma   90.00
#
_symmetry.space_group_name_H-M   'P 1'
#
loop_
_entity.id
_entity.type
_entity.pdbx_description
1 polymer ?
#
loop_
_entity_poly.entity_id
_entity_poly.type
_entity_poly.pdbx_seq_one_letter_code
_entity_poly.pdbx_strand_id
1 'polypeptide(L)'
;MADPNSYVTLTVTSALGEQLTQAQVQVDSHESWSYTLSYSLTPGMTVQAVASVDKNSTPSDAYIKVINQAQSGPLNLTGIKTDKVSGVAPDTGQIIKAWRSSDGAQMVNNKVPSTGDGKTFTFNYLSNMTLADNDLLSVVSEFKDNGTMTPFDRGVVS
;
A
#
# COMPACT_ATOMS: atom_id res chain seq x y z
N MET A 1 -3.42 25.29 10.59
CA MET A 1 -2.39 26.16 11.19
C MET A 1 -2.15 25.60 12.57
N ALA A 2 -0.89 25.29 12.89
CA ALA A 2 -0.51 24.69 14.17
C ALA A 2 0.05 25.79 15.06
N ASP A 3 -0.46 25.93 16.28
CA ASP A 3 -0.01 26.96 17.24
C ASP A 3 1.50 26.78 17.53
N PRO A 4 2.34 27.82 17.45
CA PRO A 4 3.70 27.75 17.95
C PRO A 4 3.65 27.38 19.44
N ASN A 5 4.20 26.22 19.83
CA ASN A 5 4.08 25.49 21.12
C ASN A 5 3.22 24.22 21.10
N SER A 6 2.53 23.93 20.00
CA SER A 6 1.99 22.61 19.75
C SER A 6 3.12 21.58 19.55
N TYR A 7 2.79 20.31 19.74
CA TYR A 7 3.70 19.19 19.61
C TYR A 7 3.23 18.25 18.53
N VAL A 8 4.18 17.59 17.88
CA VAL A 8 3.95 16.48 16.98
C VAL A 8 4.60 15.24 17.58
N THR A 9 3.81 14.20 17.83
CA THR A 9 4.33 12.89 18.16
C THR A 9 4.46 12.08 16.88
N LEU A 10 5.69 11.75 16.52
CA LEU A 10 6.05 10.90 15.40
C LEU A 10 6.29 9.48 15.90
N THR A 11 5.58 8.52 15.33
CA THR A 11 5.74 7.09 15.59
C THR A 11 6.21 6.41 14.31
N VAL A 12 7.27 5.61 14.40
CA VAL A 12 7.72 4.72 13.32
C VAL A 12 7.54 3.29 13.76
N THR A 13 6.86 2.50 12.95
CA THR A 13 6.59 1.09 13.18
C THR A 13 7.24 0.26 12.08
N SER A 14 7.91 -0.84 12.45
CA SER A 14 8.51 -1.79 11.52
C SER A 14 7.46 -2.52 10.70
N ALA A 15 7.89 -3.19 9.63
CA ALA A 15 7.01 -4.05 8.84
C ALA A 15 6.38 -5.21 9.64
N LEU A 16 6.96 -5.57 10.79
CA LEU A 16 6.46 -6.61 11.70
C LEU A 16 5.53 -6.06 12.79
N GLY A 17 5.23 -4.75 12.77
CA GLY A 17 4.37 -4.10 13.77
C GLY A 17 5.10 -3.64 15.04
N GLU A 18 6.43 -3.72 15.07
CA GLU A 18 7.23 -3.27 16.22
C GLU A 18 7.45 -1.75 16.19
N GLN A 19 7.21 -1.05 17.29
CA GLN A 19 7.51 0.38 17.39
C GLN A 19 9.04 0.59 17.46
N LEU A 20 9.61 1.18 16.41
CA LEU A 20 11.03 1.49 16.30
C LEU A 20 11.37 2.88 16.85
N THR A 21 10.43 3.82 16.76
CA THR A 21 10.64 5.19 17.22
C THR A 21 9.34 5.78 17.71
N GLN A 22 9.42 6.51 18.82
CA GLN A 22 8.39 7.43 19.26
C GLN A 22 9.10 8.70 19.73
N ALA A 23 8.92 9.78 18.99
CA ALA A 23 9.56 11.05 19.24
C ALA A 23 8.51 12.15 19.31
N GLN A 24 8.69 13.07 20.26
CA GLN A 24 7.83 14.22 20.40
C GLN A 24 8.62 15.48 20.05
N VAL A 25 8.15 16.19 19.04
CA VAL A 25 8.83 17.35 18.44
C VAL A 25 7.94 18.57 18.64
N GLN A 26 8.49 19.64 19.21
CA GLN A 26 7.77 20.90 19.32
C GLN A 26 7.75 21.59 17.96
N VAL A 27 6.58 22.14 17.59
CA VAL A 27 6.44 22.98 16.41
C VAL A 27 7.20 24.29 16.63
N ASP A 28 8.00 24.66 15.65
CA ASP A 28 8.84 25.85 15.70
C ASP A 28 8.04 27.15 15.52
N SER A 29 8.73 28.30 15.62
CA SER A 29 8.14 29.62 15.48
C SER A 29 7.59 29.93 14.07
N HIS A 30 7.84 29.06 13.09
CA HIS A 30 7.33 29.15 11.71
C HIS A 30 6.22 28.13 11.45
N GLU A 31 5.57 27.62 12.50
CA GLU A 31 4.52 26.60 12.43
C GLU A 31 4.98 25.31 11.72
N SER A 32 6.28 25.02 11.75
CA SER A 32 6.89 23.87 11.08
C SER A 32 7.51 22.90 12.09
N TRP A 33 7.65 21.64 11.70
CA TRP A 33 8.35 20.64 12.50
C TRP A 33 9.21 19.77 11.58
N SER A 34 10.34 19.32 12.10
CA SER A 34 11.24 18.41 11.38
C SER A 34 11.79 17.36 12.32
N TYR A 35 11.89 16.13 11.85
CA TYR A 35 12.53 15.04 12.57
C TYR A 35 13.41 14.23 11.63
N THR A 36 14.67 14.03 12.01
CA THR A 36 15.62 13.23 11.25
C THR A 36 15.75 11.86 11.88
N LEU A 37 15.43 10.81 11.12
CA LEU A 37 15.63 9.44 11.55
C LEU A 37 17.12 9.09 11.50
N SER A 38 17.60 8.36 12.51
CA SER A 38 18.98 7.83 12.55
C SER A 38 19.17 6.59 11.67
N TYR A 39 18.10 6.11 11.04
CA TYR A 39 18.09 4.94 10.17
C TYR A 39 17.29 5.22 8.90
N SER A 40 17.59 4.47 7.85
CA SER A 40 16.83 4.52 6.59
C SER A 40 15.49 3.81 6.77
N LEU A 41 14.43 4.40 6.24
CA LEU A 41 13.15 3.72 6.14
C LEU A 41 13.25 2.63 5.06
N THR A 42 12.79 1.44 5.40
CA THR A 42 12.68 0.32 4.45
C THR A 42 11.21 0.07 4.10
N PRO A 43 10.92 -0.61 2.97
CA PRO A 43 9.57 -1.02 2.62
C PRO A 43 8.81 -1.69 3.77
N GLY A 44 7.53 -1.36 3.92
CA GLY A 44 6.65 -1.90 4.96
C GLY A 44 6.72 -1.18 6.31
N MET A 45 7.67 -0.26 6.52
CA MET A 45 7.63 0.62 7.70
C MET A 45 6.50 1.64 7.58
N THR A 46 5.88 1.98 8.72
CA THR A 46 4.84 3.03 8.79
C THR A 46 5.36 4.22 9.58
N VAL A 47 5.11 5.44 9.08
CA VAL A 47 5.36 6.68 9.80
C VAL A 47 4.02 7.36 10.08
N GLN A 48 3.72 7.55 11.36
CA GLN A 48 2.51 8.22 11.84
C GLN A 48 2.91 9.51 12.56
N ALA A 49 2.17 10.60 12.32
CA ALA A 49 2.34 11.84 13.04
C ALA A 49 0.99 12.30 13.62
N VAL A 50 0.95 12.59 14.93
CA VAL A 50 -0.23 13.18 15.61
C VAL A 50 0.16 14.53 16.18
N ALA A 51 -0.67 15.55 15.98
CA ALA A 51 -0.45 16.86 16.61
C ALA A 51 -1.18 16.92 17.96
N SER A 52 -0.64 17.64 18.94
CA SER A 52 -1.25 17.91 20.23
C SER A 52 -0.99 19.37 20.64
N VAL A 53 -1.92 20.01 21.35
CA VAL A 53 -1.80 21.42 21.73
C VAL A 53 -0.72 21.65 22.79
N ASP A 54 -0.50 20.66 23.65
CA ASP A 54 0.63 20.60 24.57
C ASP A 54 1.18 19.16 24.65
N LYS A 55 2.29 18.98 25.38
CA LYS A 55 3.02 17.72 25.50
C LYS A 55 2.17 16.53 25.97
N ASN A 56 1.19 16.78 26.83
CA ASN A 56 0.42 15.74 27.52
C ASN A 56 -1.09 15.79 27.20
N SER A 57 -1.52 16.74 26.37
CA SER A 57 -2.89 16.90 25.92
C SER A 57 -3.36 15.75 25.05
N THR A 58 -4.68 15.61 24.95
CA THR A 58 -5.29 14.69 24.00
C THR A 58 -4.83 15.01 22.58
N PRO A 59 -4.23 14.05 21.86
CA PRO A 59 -3.78 14.28 20.50
C PRO A 59 -4.99 14.45 19.57
N SER A 60 -4.77 15.20 18.50
CA SER A 60 -5.64 15.22 17.32
C SER A 60 -5.63 13.86 16.62
N ASP A 61 -6.57 13.69 15.68
CA ASP A 61 -6.54 12.56 14.76
C ASP A 61 -5.19 12.47 14.04
N ALA A 62 -4.70 11.24 13.88
CA ALA A 62 -3.41 11.01 13.26
C ALA A 62 -3.40 11.41 11.78
N TYR A 63 -2.43 12.24 11.40
CA TYR A 63 -2.03 12.32 10.01
C TYR A 63 -1.09 11.16 9.68
N ILE A 64 -1.60 10.21 8.90
CA ILE A 64 -0.84 9.04 8.46
C ILE A 64 -0.36 9.29 7.03
N LYS A 65 0.95 9.44 6.85
CA LYS A 65 1.58 9.45 5.53
C LYS A 65 2.33 8.15 5.34
N VAL A 66 1.74 7.24 4.58
CA VAL A 66 2.40 6.01 4.15
C VAL A 66 3.51 6.38 3.17
N ILE A 67 4.77 6.34 3.62
CA ILE A 67 5.92 6.56 2.76
C ILE A 67 6.27 5.21 2.12
N ASN A 68 5.76 4.98 0.90
CA ASN A 68 5.94 3.74 0.13
C ASN A 68 5.49 2.45 0.85
N GLN A 69 4.27 2.03 0.57
CA GLN A 69 3.91 0.61 0.66
C GLN A 69 4.41 -0.10 -0.61
N ALA A 70 5.72 -0.30 -0.70
CA ALA A 70 6.24 -1.32 -1.60
C ALA A 70 5.98 -2.66 -0.92
N GLN A 71 5.11 -3.48 -1.51
CA GLN A 71 4.93 -4.84 -1.06
C GLN A 71 6.29 -5.56 -1.07
N SER A 72 6.66 -6.20 0.05
CA SER A 72 7.92 -6.92 0.14
C SER A 72 7.77 -8.31 -0.49
N GLY A 73 8.28 -8.46 -1.71
CA GLY A 73 8.30 -9.73 -2.43
C GLY A 73 7.91 -9.58 -3.91
N PRO A 74 7.91 -10.67 -4.68
CA PRO A 74 7.58 -10.61 -6.10
C PRO A 74 6.09 -10.28 -6.28
N LEU A 75 5.83 -9.16 -6.97
CA LEU A 75 4.51 -8.78 -7.48
C LEU A 75 4.55 -8.80 -9.00
N ASN A 76 4.37 -10.00 -9.58
CA ASN A 76 4.61 -10.24 -11.00
C ASN A 76 3.41 -10.90 -11.67
N LEU A 77 3.05 -10.42 -12.86
CA LEU A 77 2.13 -11.14 -13.73
C LEU A 77 2.89 -12.26 -14.45
N THR A 78 2.32 -13.45 -14.47
CA THR A 78 2.88 -14.62 -15.17
C THR A 78 2.07 -14.97 -16.42
N GLY A 79 0.87 -14.42 -16.58
CA GLY A 79 0.10 -14.55 -17.82
C GLY A 79 -1.14 -13.67 -17.83
N ILE A 80 -1.38 -13.04 -18.98
CA ILE A 80 -2.64 -12.38 -19.32
C ILE A 80 -3.20 -13.12 -20.52
N LYS A 81 -4.44 -13.61 -20.42
CA LYS A 81 -5.15 -14.29 -21.52
C LYS A 81 -6.49 -13.61 -21.76
N THR A 82 -7.20 -14.05 -22.78
CA THR A 82 -8.53 -13.54 -23.15
C THR A 82 -9.57 -13.70 -22.03
N ASP A 83 -9.43 -14.70 -21.16
CA ASP A 83 -10.43 -15.07 -20.14
C ASP A 83 -9.90 -15.08 -18.69
N LYS A 84 -8.59 -14.88 -18.48
CA LYS A 84 -7.97 -14.94 -17.15
C LYS A 84 -6.66 -14.18 -17.05
N VAL A 85 -6.29 -13.88 -15.81
CA VAL A 85 -4.97 -13.37 -15.42
C VAL A 85 -4.35 -14.27 -14.35
N SER A 86 -3.04 -14.45 -14.44
CA SER A 86 -2.24 -15.24 -13.51
C SER A 86 -1.02 -14.44 -13.07
N GLY A 87 -0.56 -14.69 -11.85
CA GLY A 87 0.60 -14.02 -11.29
C GLY A 87 1.00 -14.54 -9.93
N VAL A 88 1.96 -13.84 -9.33
CA VAL A 88 2.43 -14.05 -7.97
C VAL A 88 2.23 -12.75 -7.20
N ALA A 89 1.62 -12.86 -6.03
CA ALA A 89 1.47 -11.81 -5.05
C ALA A 89 2.45 -12.03 -3.89
N PRO A 90 2.98 -10.97 -3.28
CA PRO A 90 3.97 -11.07 -2.22
C PRO A 90 3.41 -11.67 -0.92
N ASP A 91 2.12 -11.48 -0.63
CA ASP A 91 1.46 -12.00 0.57
C ASP A 91 0.16 -12.75 0.30
N THR A 92 -0.18 -13.66 1.21
CA THR A 92 -1.43 -14.40 1.16
C THR A 92 -2.63 -13.52 1.53
N GLY A 93 -3.77 -13.76 0.87
CA GLY A 93 -5.00 -13.05 1.16
C GLY A 93 -5.04 -11.58 0.70
N GLN A 94 -4.08 -11.12 -0.11
CA GLN A 94 -4.19 -9.86 -0.84
C GLN A 94 -5.36 -9.91 -1.83
N ILE A 95 -5.92 -8.75 -2.19
CA ILE A 95 -6.98 -8.67 -3.18
C ILE A 95 -6.37 -8.19 -4.50
N ILE A 96 -6.45 -8.99 -5.54
CA ILE A 96 -6.05 -8.57 -6.88
C ILE A 96 -7.25 -7.92 -7.55
N LYS A 97 -7.04 -6.70 -8.05
CA LYS A 97 -8.02 -5.97 -8.84
C LYS A 97 -7.46 -5.68 -10.22
N ALA A 98 -8.31 -5.79 -11.23
CA ALA A 98 -7.91 -5.48 -12.59
C ALA A 98 -9.02 -4.75 -13.33
N TRP A 99 -8.64 -3.80 -14.19
CA TRP A 99 -9.55 -3.06 -15.05
C TRP A 99 -9.08 -3.09 -16.49
N ARG A 100 -10.03 -3.29 -17.40
CA ARG A 100 -9.80 -3.21 -18.84
C ARG A 100 -9.66 -1.74 -19.26
N SER A 101 -8.65 -1.43 -20.06
CA SER A 101 -8.33 -0.03 -20.37
C SER A 101 -9.28 0.62 -21.37
N SER A 102 -9.86 -0.14 -22.30
CA SER A 102 -10.78 0.41 -23.31
C SER A 102 -12.06 1.03 -22.75
N ASP A 103 -12.61 0.46 -21.67
CA ASP A 103 -13.90 0.86 -21.11
C ASP A 103 -13.93 1.01 -19.58
N GLY A 104 -12.80 0.75 -18.91
CA GLY A 104 -12.70 0.83 -17.46
C GLY A 104 -13.47 -0.27 -16.72
N ALA A 105 -13.93 -1.33 -17.40
CA ALA A 105 -14.64 -2.41 -16.76
C ALA A 105 -13.74 -3.13 -15.76
N GLN A 106 -14.20 -3.32 -14.52
CA GLN A 106 -13.49 -4.15 -13.56
C GLN A 106 -13.58 -5.61 -13.99
N MET A 107 -12.45 -6.20 -14.32
CA MET A 107 -12.32 -7.57 -14.84
C MET A 107 -12.02 -8.56 -13.73
N VAL A 108 -11.38 -8.13 -12.63
CA VAL A 108 -10.96 -8.99 -11.51
C VAL A 108 -11.16 -8.27 -10.19
N ASN A 109 -11.64 -9.01 -9.18
CA ASN A 109 -11.73 -8.55 -7.79
C ASN A 109 -11.69 -9.77 -6.87
N ASN A 110 -10.53 -10.42 -6.78
CA ASN A 110 -10.41 -11.74 -6.17
C ASN A 110 -9.28 -11.77 -5.15
N LYS A 111 -9.53 -12.50 -4.07
CA LYS A 111 -8.56 -12.69 -3.00
C LYS A 111 -7.58 -13.80 -3.39
N VAL A 112 -6.27 -13.53 -3.25
CA VAL A 112 -5.21 -14.52 -3.39
C VAL A 112 -5.46 -15.66 -2.40
N PRO A 113 -5.47 -16.93 -2.84
CA PRO A 113 -5.71 -18.06 -1.97
C PRO A 113 -4.76 -18.07 -0.76
N SER A 114 -5.26 -18.53 0.38
CA SER A 114 -4.43 -18.72 1.59
C SER A 114 -3.89 -20.16 1.72
N THR A 115 -4.09 -20.98 0.70
CA THR A 115 -3.74 -22.41 0.65
C THR A 115 -2.68 -22.66 -0.42
N GLY A 116 -1.83 -23.68 -0.25
CA GLY A 116 -0.71 -23.94 -1.16
C GLY A 116 0.49 -23.04 -0.85
N ASP A 117 1.14 -22.47 -1.87
CA ASP A 117 2.17 -21.43 -1.65
C ASP A 117 1.57 -20.11 -1.12
N GLY A 118 0.24 -19.97 -1.18
CA GLY A 118 -0.54 -18.83 -0.72
C GLY A 118 -0.28 -17.53 -1.49
N LYS A 119 0.51 -17.57 -2.57
CA LYS A 119 1.07 -16.40 -3.24
C LYS A 119 0.80 -16.42 -4.74
N THR A 120 0.73 -17.59 -5.35
CA THR A 120 0.36 -17.72 -6.76
C THR A 120 -1.15 -17.62 -6.93
N PHE A 121 -1.58 -16.90 -7.96
CA PHE A 121 -2.99 -16.79 -8.31
C PHE A 121 -3.25 -17.06 -9.79
N THR A 122 -4.47 -17.50 -10.08
CA THR A 122 -5.06 -17.52 -11.41
C THR A 122 -6.53 -17.20 -11.25
N PHE A 123 -6.95 -16.07 -11.80
CA PHE A 123 -8.31 -15.58 -11.71
C PHE A 123 -8.92 -15.46 -13.08
N ASN A 124 -10.05 -16.13 -13.28
CA ASN A 124 -10.90 -15.88 -14.44
C ASN A 124 -11.47 -14.46 -14.34
N TYR A 125 -11.70 -13.83 -15.47
CA TYR A 125 -12.39 -12.55 -15.50
C TYR A 125 -13.84 -12.68 -15.01
N LEU A 126 -14.38 -11.59 -14.47
CA LEU A 126 -15.77 -11.51 -14.02
C LEU A 126 -16.74 -11.86 -15.17
N SER A 127 -17.88 -12.44 -14.83
CA SER A 127 -18.78 -13.20 -15.71
C SER A 127 -18.88 -12.70 -17.16
N ASN A 128 -18.48 -13.57 -18.09
CA ASN A 128 -18.51 -13.37 -19.55
C ASN A 128 -17.67 -12.22 -20.09
N MET A 129 -16.80 -11.61 -19.29
CA MET A 129 -15.87 -10.61 -19.77
C MET A 129 -14.69 -11.27 -20.47
N THR A 130 -14.23 -10.63 -21.55
CA THR A 130 -13.02 -11.02 -22.27
C THR A 130 -12.12 -9.80 -22.46
N LEU A 131 -10.82 -10.04 -22.48
CA LEU A 131 -9.83 -9.05 -22.87
C LEU A 131 -9.46 -9.28 -24.33
N ALA A 132 -9.70 -8.29 -25.19
CA ALA A 132 -9.29 -8.35 -26.58
C ALA A 132 -7.76 -8.28 -26.68
N ASP A 133 -7.18 -8.93 -27.69
CA ASP A 133 -5.71 -9.01 -27.86
C ASP A 133 -5.04 -7.63 -28.06
N ASN A 134 -5.81 -6.61 -28.45
CA ASN A 134 -5.34 -5.24 -28.64
C ASN A 134 -5.68 -4.30 -27.47
N ASP A 135 -6.18 -4.84 -26.35
CA ASP A 135 -6.55 -4.06 -25.17
C ASP A 135 -5.53 -4.28 -24.04
N LEU A 136 -5.54 -3.38 -23.07
CA LEU A 136 -4.66 -3.42 -21.91
C LEU A 136 -5.45 -3.76 -20.66
N LEU A 137 -4.76 -4.44 -19.73
CA LEU A 137 -5.28 -4.74 -18.40
C LEU A 137 -4.43 -4.01 -17.37
N SER A 138 -5.06 -3.10 -16.64
CA SER A 138 -4.44 -2.42 -15.50
C SER A 138 -4.67 -3.25 -14.25
N VAL A 139 -3.61 -3.84 -13.70
CA VAL A 139 -3.69 -4.74 -12.55
C VAL A 139 -3.00 -4.12 -11.33
N VAL A 140 -3.66 -4.21 -10.18
CA VAL A 140 -3.13 -3.79 -8.88
C VAL A 140 -3.35 -4.88 -7.84
N SER A 141 -2.48 -4.91 -6.84
CA SER A 141 -2.68 -5.67 -5.62
C SER A 141 -3.07 -4.73 -4.49
N GLU A 142 -4.13 -5.08 -3.76
CA GLU A 142 -4.61 -4.37 -2.59
C GLU A 142 -4.19 -5.09 -1.31
N PHE A 143 -3.67 -4.32 -0.37
CA PHE A 143 -3.29 -4.79 0.95
C PHE A 143 -4.50 -5.11 1.83
N LYS A 144 -4.43 -6.23 2.55
CA LYS A 144 -5.53 -6.74 3.40
C LYS A 144 -5.88 -5.87 4.60
N ASP A 145 -4.93 -5.05 5.07
CA ASP A 145 -4.98 -4.34 6.34
C ASP A 145 -5.48 -2.90 6.21
N ASN A 146 -5.25 -2.25 5.06
CA ASN A 146 -5.54 -0.82 4.91
C ASN A 146 -6.11 -0.42 3.53
N GLY A 147 -6.27 -1.35 2.58
CA GLY A 147 -6.84 -1.05 1.26
C GLY A 147 -5.93 -0.27 0.30
N THR A 148 -4.67 -0.02 0.66
CA THR A 148 -3.68 0.59 -0.24
C THR A 148 -3.45 -0.32 -1.44
N MET A 149 -3.17 0.27 -2.60
CA MET A 149 -2.97 -0.46 -3.85
C MET A 149 -1.57 -0.26 -4.41
N THR A 150 -0.94 -1.35 -4.83
CA THR A 150 0.35 -1.36 -5.54
C THR A 150 0.12 -1.87 -6.97
N PRO A 151 0.53 -1.14 -8.01
CA PRO A 151 0.45 -1.66 -9.37
C PRO A 151 1.43 -2.83 -9.55
N PHE A 152 1.07 -3.80 -10.39
CA PHE A 152 2.03 -4.82 -10.81
C PHE A 152 3.14 -4.18 -11.65
N ASP A 153 4.35 -4.72 -11.53
CA ASP A 153 5.44 -4.32 -12.43
C ASP A 153 5.00 -4.57 -13.87
N ARG A 154 5.19 -3.54 -14.72
CA ARG A 154 5.03 -3.67 -16.18
C ARG A 154 6.23 -4.44 -16.73
N GLY A 155 6.37 -5.70 -16.34
CA GLY A 155 7.27 -6.61 -17.02
C GLY A 155 6.91 -6.64 -18.49
N VAL A 156 7.89 -6.48 -19.36
CA VAL A 156 7.71 -6.71 -20.80
C VAL A 156 7.37 -8.19 -20.93
N VAL A 157 6.10 -8.51 -21.19
CA VAL A 157 5.70 -9.88 -21.53
C VAL A 157 6.26 -10.13 -22.93
N SER A 158 7.40 -10.82 -22.98
CA SER A 158 8.04 -11.25 -24.22
C SER A 158 7.25 -12.33 -24.93
#